data_AF-A0A7S3U8M8-F1
#
_entry.id   AF-A0A7S3U8M8-F1
#
_cell.length_a   1.000
_cell.length_b   1.000
_cell.length_c   1.000
_cell.angle_alpha   90.00
_cell.angle_beta   90.00
_cell.angle_gamma   90.00
#
_symmetry.space_group_name_H-M   'P 1'
#
loop_
_entity.id
_entity.type
_entity.pdbx_description
1 polymer ?
#
loop_
_entity_poly.entity_id
_entity_poly.type
_entity_poly.pdbx_seq_one_letter_code
_entity_poly.pdbx_strand_id
1 'polypeptide(L)'
;VIFTIAAVLIPLMQSVDPPPMSRLTSAVLENVFDGIFLTEVLLRWAVSPYYSAFLWSTYNIIDLFAGVTLTLRTYLLVSDVAYNDLATAFFYCLVPMVRVLKALRSSPNLRLLHHALRAQ
;
A
#
# COMPACT_ATOMS: atom_id res chain seq x y z
N VAL A 1 -7.25 7.08 -8.09
CA VAL A 1 -8.55 7.19 -7.39
C VAL A 1 -9.43 5.96 -7.58
N ILE A 2 -9.88 5.61 -8.79
CA ILE A 2 -10.76 4.43 -8.98
C ILE A 2 -10.03 3.13 -8.57
N PHE A 3 -8.80 2.93 -9.04
CA PHE A 3 -7.97 1.77 -8.67
C PHE A 3 -7.65 1.72 -7.16
N THR A 4 -7.40 2.86 -6.53
CA THR A 4 -7.12 2.93 -5.08
C THR A 4 -8.36 2.64 -4.23
N ILE A 5 -9.54 3.05 -4.70
CA ILE A 5 -10.82 2.75 -4.03
C ILE A 5 -11.14 1.26 -4.15
N ALA A 6 -10.98 0.67 -5.35
CA ALA A 6 -11.16 -0.77 -5.55
C ALA A 6 -10.22 -1.60 -4.66
N ALA A 7 -8.96 -1.19 -4.53
CA ALA A 7 -7.98 -1.86 -3.68
C ALA A 7 -8.30 -1.79 -2.17
N VAL A 8 -9.02 -0.76 -1.71
CA VAL A 8 -9.46 -0.64 -0.30
C VAL A 8 -10.79 -1.36 -0.05
N LEU A 9 -11.66 -1.43 -1.06
CA LEU A 9 -12.96 -2.11 -0.95
C LEU A 9 -12.81 -3.62 -0.72
N ILE A 10 -11.82 -4.25 -1.33
CA ILE A 10 -11.59 -5.71 -1.21
C ILE A 10 -11.34 -6.14 0.25
N PRO A 11 -10.37 -5.57 0.99
CA PRO A 11 -10.20 -5.89 2.41
C PRO A 11 -11.39 -5.43 3.27
N LEU A 12 -12.11 -4.38 2.86
CA LEU A 12 -13.34 -3.95 3.54
C LEU A 12 -14.47 -4.99 3.40
N MET A 13 -14.57 -5.65 2.25
CA MET A 13 -15.53 -6.74 2.04
C MET A 13 -15.14 -7.98 2.87
N GLN A 14 -13.86 -8.18 3.18
CA GLN A 14 -13.41 -9.25 4.08
C GLN A 14 -13.76 -9.00 5.56
N SER A 15 -14.06 -7.75 5.96
CA SER A 15 -14.44 -7.44 7.36
C SER A 15 -15.91 -7.66 7.67
N VAL A 16 -16.75 -7.97 6.68
CA VAL A 16 -18.19 -8.25 6.87
C VAL A 16 -18.38 -9.74 7.08
N ASP A 17 -19.00 -10.15 8.19
CA ASP A 17 -19.35 -11.54 8.45
C ASP A 17 -20.78 -11.87 7.94
N PRO A 18 -20.97 -12.95 7.17
CA PRO A 18 -19.97 -13.86 6.62
C PRO A 18 -19.22 -13.25 5.42
N PRO A 19 -17.92 -13.55 5.25
CA PRO A 19 -17.14 -12.98 4.16
C PRO A 19 -17.71 -13.45 2.81
N PRO A 20 -18.10 -12.51 1.92
CA PRO A 20 -18.69 -12.84 0.62
C PRO A 20 -17.69 -13.48 -0.35
N MET A 21 -16.40 -13.46 0.00
CA MET A 21 -15.31 -13.88 -0.87
C MET A 21 -14.29 -14.72 -0.11
N SER A 22 -13.79 -15.77 -0.75
CA SER A 22 -12.78 -16.65 -0.13
C SER A 22 -11.52 -15.84 0.21
N ARG A 23 -10.94 -16.13 1.39
CA ARG A 23 -9.72 -15.45 1.88
C ARG A 23 -8.57 -15.52 0.87
N LEU A 24 -8.48 -16.64 0.15
CA LEU A 24 -7.43 -16.89 -0.83
C LEU A 24 -7.61 -16.03 -2.09
N THR A 25 -8.85 -15.90 -2.59
CA THR A 25 -9.14 -15.02 -3.74
C THR A 25 -8.95 -13.54 -3.38
N SER A 26 -9.32 -13.12 -2.17
CA SER A 26 -9.06 -11.77 -1.68
C SER A 26 -7.57 -11.46 -1.61
N ALA A 27 -6.77 -12.37 -1.06
CA ALA A 27 -5.32 -12.20 -0.97
C ALA A 27 -4.66 -12.10 -2.35
N VAL A 28 -5.11 -12.90 -3.33
CA VAL A 28 -4.61 -12.82 -4.71
C VAL A 28 -4.95 -11.47 -5.34
N LEU A 29 -6.20 -11.01 -5.24
CA LEU A 29 -6.58 -9.72 -5.79
C LEU A 29 -5.82 -8.56 -5.14
N GLU A 30 -5.70 -8.57 -3.82
CA GLU A 30 -4.91 -7.58 -3.09
C GLU A 30 -3.48 -7.51 -3.63
N ASN A 31 -2.81 -8.66 -3.79
CA ASN A 31 -1.46 -8.72 -4.36
C ASN A 31 -1.38 -8.19 -5.81
N VAL A 32 -2.42 -8.42 -6.63
CA VAL A 32 -2.46 -7.91 -8.01
C VAL A 32 -2.56 -6.38 -8.04
N PHE A 33 -3.50 -5.80 -7.28
CA PHE A 33 -3.63 -4.34 -7.19
C PHE A 33 -2.34 -3.69 -6.69
N ASP A 34 -1.76 -4.31 -5.67
CA ASP A 34 -0.52 -3.88 -5.08
C ASP A 34 0.68 -3.96 -6.06
N GLY A 35 0.76 -5.00 -6.90
CA GLY A 35 1.75 -5.11 -7.98
C GLY A 35 1.60 -4.04 -9.06
N ILE A 36 0.36 -3.67 -9.41
CA ILE A 36 0.08 -2.55 -10.33
C ILE A 36 0.60 -1.24 -9.72
N PHE A 37 0.36 -1.00 -8.43
CA PHE A 37 0.86 0.19 -7.75
C PHE A 37 2.39 0.22 -7.63
N LEU A 38 3.03 -0.92 -7.43
CA LEU A 38 4.50 -1.02 -7.45
C LEU A 38 5.04 -0.64 -8.83
N THR A 39 4.42 -1.16 -9.89
CA THR A 39 4.81 -0.89 -11.27
C THR A 39 4.67 0.60 -11.61
N GLU A 40 3.58 1.23 -11.17
CA GLU A 40 3.38 2.68 -11.33
C GLU A 40 4.50 3.49 -10.66
N VAL A 41 4.94 3.07 -9.47
CA VAL A 41 6.02 3.72 -8.71
C VAL A 41 7.36 3.52 -9.40
N LEU A 42 7.66 2.32 -9.89
CA LEU A 42 8.88 2.00 -10.62
C LEU A 42 8.95 2.78 -11.94
N LEU A 43 7.83 2.93 -12.65
CA LEU A 43 7.76 3.77 -13.85
C LEU A 43 8.00 5.24 -13.52
N ARG A 44 7.39 5.76 -12.44
CA ARG A 44 7.66 7.13 -11.98
C ARG A 44 9.12 7.34 -11.58
N TRP A 45 9.74 6.34 -10.98
CA TRP A 45 11.17 6.37 -10.64
C TRP A 45 12.03 6.36 -11.91
N ALA A 46 11.74 5.48 -12.87
CA ALA A 46 12.50 5.34 -14.11
C ALA A 46 12.48 6.60 -15.00
N VAL A 47 11.35 7.32 -15.02
CA VAL A 47 11.17 8.56 -15.82
C VAL A 47 11.68 9.80 -15.10
N SER A 48 12.00 9.74 -13.80
CA SER A 48 12.44 10.91 -13.02
C SER A 48 13.94 11.18 -13.19
N PRO A 49 14.35 12.40 -13.58
CA PRO A 49 15.75 12.74 -13.85
C PRO A 49 16.65 12.79 -12.59
N TYR A 50 16.05 12.96 -11.40
CA TYR A 50 16.78 13.03 -10.14
C TYR A 50 16.31 11.93 -9.17
N TYR A 51 16.95 10.76 -9.24
CA TYR A 51 16.60 9.60 -8.41
C TYR A 51 16.72 9.87 -6.90
N SER A 52 17.70 10.67 -6.46
CA SER A 52 17.91 11.02 -5.05
C SER A 52 16.82 11.94 -4.50
N ALA A 53 16.43 12.97 -5.26
CA ALA A 53 15.31 13.85 -4.91
C ALA A 53 13.98 13.09 -4.92
N PHE A 54 13.85 12.09 -5.80
CA PHE A 54 12.70 11.19 -5.81
C PHE A 54 12.59 10.39 -4.52
N LEU A 55 13.69 9.86 -3.99
CA LEU A 55 13.73 9.08 -2.74
C LEU A 55 13.53 9.94 -1.48
N TRP A 56 13.81 11.24 -1.54
CA TRP A 56 13.60 12.16 -0.41
C TRP A 56 12.19 12.78 -0.37
N SER A 57 11.36 12.56 -1.39
CA SER A 57 9.97 12.99 -1.34
C SER A 57 9.18 12.09 -0.40
N THR A 58 8.60 12.66 0.67
CA THR A 58 7.75 11.97 1.66
C THR A 58 6.73 11.04 1.02
N TYR A 59 6.19 11.51 -0.10
CA TYR A 59 5.23 10.82 -0.92
C TYR A 59 5.77 9.54 -1.58
N ASN A 60 6.97 9.61 -2.14
CA ASN A 60 7.61 8.45 -2.78
C ASN A 60 8.18 7.47 -1.75
N ILE A 61 8.57 7.94 -0.56
CA ILE A 61 8.96 7.08 0.55
C ILE A 61 7.80 6.17 0.96
N ILE A 62 6.58 6.72 1.08
CA ILE A 62 5.36 5.93 1.39
C ILE A 62 5.11 4.89 0.29
N ASP A 63 5.26 5.29 -0.98
CA ASP A 63 5.10 4.40 -2.13
C ASP A 63 6.15 3.27 -2.14
N LEU A 64 7.40 3.55 -1.77
CA LEU A 64 8.48 2.58 -1.69
C LEU A 64 8.27 1.61 -0.51
N PHE A 65 7.87 2.14 0.66
CA PHE A 65 7.54 1.34 1.84
C PHE A 65 6.37 0.39 1.58
N ALA A 66 5.37 0.84 0.83
CA ALA A 66 4.27 -0.02 0.38
C ALA A 66 4.79 -1.19 -0.45
N GLY A 67 5.69 -0.92 -1.41
CA GLY A 67 6.30 -1.94 -2.24
C GLY A 67 7.14 -2.97 -1.47
N VAL A 68 7.93 -2.51 -0.50
CA VAL A 68 8.78 -3.37 0.33
C VAL A 68 7.95 -4.27 1.25
N THR A 69 6.88 -3.75 1.84
CA THR A 69 6.02 -4.55 2.72
C THR A 69 5.28 -5.66 1.97
N LEU A 70 4.99 -5.46 0.68
CA LEU A 70 4.41 -6.45 -0.21
C LEU A 70 5.35 -7.59 -0.59
N THR A 71 6.57 -7.26 -1.00
CA THR A 71 7.59 -8.27 -1.32
C THR A 71 7.91 -9.08 -0.08
N LEU A 72 7.95 -8.46 1.10
CA LEU A 72 8.12 -9.17 2.36
C LEU A 72 6.93 -10.09 2.67
N ARG A 73 5.69 -9.61 2.52
CA ARG A 73 4.47 -10.40 2.79
C ARG A 73 4.38 -11.63 1.88
N THR A 74 4.65 -11.47 0.59
CA THR A 74 4.65 -12.56 -0.39
C THR A 74 5.78 -13.56 -0.11
N TYR A 75 6.97 -13.06 0.24
CA TYR A 75 8.09 -13.90 0.64
C TYR A 75 7.79 -14.72 1.91
N LEU A 76 7.19 -14.11 2.93
CA LEU A 76 6.78 -14.79 4.16
C LEU A 76 5.70 -15.85 3.90
N LEU A 77 4.73 -15.54 3.03
CA LEU A 77 3.65 -16.47 2.67
C LEU A 77 4.18 -17.71 1.92
N VAL A 78 5.22 -17.55 1.10
CA VAL A 78 5.81 -18.63 0.30
C VAL A 78 6.82 -19.45 1.10
N SER A 79 7.54 -18.83 2.03
CA SER A 79 8.66 -19.49 2.69
C SER A 79 8.24 -20.41 3.84
N ASP A 80 6.99 -20.34 4.33
CA ASP A 80 6.53 -21.07 5.53
C ASP A 80 7.48 -20.91 6.74
N VAL A 81 8.20 -19.78 6.74
CA VAL A 81 9.28 -19.49 7.68
C VAL A 81 8.64 -18.89 8.93
N ALA A 82 8.45 -19.75 9.93
CA ALA A 82 8.02 -19.39 11.28
C ALA A 82 9.06 -18.45 11.93
N TYR A 83 8.89 -17.14 11.79
CA TYR A 83 9.71 -16.15 12.51
C TYR A 83 8.85 -15.16 13.29
N ASN A 84 9.25 -14.95 14.56
CA ASN A 84 8.79 -13.99 15.56
C ASN A 84 7.41 -13.35 15.32
N ASP A 85 6.42 -13.80 16.10
CA ASP A 85 5.02 -13.31 16.13
C ASP A 85 4.91 -11.78 16.08
N LEU A 86 5.82 -11.08 16.77
CA LEU A 86 5.86 -9.62 16.81
C LEU A 86 6.16 -8.98 15.45
N ALA A 87 7.13 -9.49 14.70
CA ALA A 87 7.47 -8.95 13.39
C ALA A 87 6.32 -9.18 12.41
N THR A 88 5.76 -10.39 12.43
CA THR A 88 4.61 -10.77 11.62
C THR A 88 3.40 -9.89 11.92
N ALA A 89 3.05 -9.69 13.20
CA ALA A 89 1.98 -8.79 13.62
C ALA A 89 2.22 -7.34 13.20
N PHE A 90 3.48 -6.86 13.31
CA PHE A 90 3.84 -5.51 12.89
C PHE A 90 3.65 -5.32 11.38
N PHE A 91 4.08 -6.27 10.55
CA PHE A 91 3.85 -6.23 9.11
C PHE A 91 2.37 -6.31 8.74
N TYR A 92 1.60 -7.15 9.43
CA TYR A 92 0.14 -7.23 9.24
C TYR A 92 -0.58 -5.92 9.53
N CYS A 93 -0.09 -5.09 10.45
CA CYS A 93 -0.67 -3.80 10.78
C CYS A 93 -0.13 -2.66 9.90
N LEU A 94 1.16 -2.71 9.56
CA LEU A 94 1.83 -1.67 8.79
C LEU A 94 1.35 -1.66 7.33
N VAL A 95 1.06 -2.82 6.73
CA VAL A 95 0.49 -2.93 5.37
C VAL A 95 -0.82 -2.14 5.21
N PRO A 96 -1.88 -2.40 6.01
CA PRO A 96 -3.12 -1.63 5.93
C PRO A 96 -2.92 -0.13 6.23
N MET A 97 -2.08 0.23 7.20
CA MET A 97 -1.74 1.64 7.49
C MET A 97 -1.17 2.36 6.25
N VAL A 98 -0.20 1.73 5.58
CA VAL A 98 0.41 2.30 4.38
C VAL A 98 -0.57 2.35 3.20
N ARG A 99 -1.43 1.34 3.04
CA ARG A 99 -2.51 1.35 2.02
C ARG A 99 -3.50 2.50 2.24
N VAL A 100 -3.92 2.74 3.48
CA VAL A 100 -4.82 3.84 3.84
C VAL A 100 -4.15 5.20 3.59
N LEU A 101 -2.88 5.35 3.98
CA LEU A 101 -2.10 6.57 3.68
C LEU A 101 -1.98 6.84 2.18
N LYS A 102 -1.80 5.80 1.37
CA LYS A 102 -1.75 5.92 -0.10
C LYS A 102 -3.12 6.30 -0.69
N ALA A 103 -4.21 5.73 -0.17
CA ALA A 103 -5.57 6.10 -0.55
C ALA A 103 -5.89 7.56 -0.19
N LEU A 104 -5.49 8.00 1.01
CA LEU A 104 -5.60 9.39 1.47
C LEU A 104 -4.80 10.35 0.58
N ARG A 105 -3.58 9.96 0.19
CA ARG A 105 -2.73 10.75 -0.74
C ARG A 105 -3.34 10.89 -2.13
N SER A 106 -4.06 9.89 -2.63
CA SER A 106 -4.73 9.97 -3.94
C SER A 106 -5.84 11.02 -3.96
N SER A 107 -6.34 11.47 -2.80
CA SER A 107 -7.40 12.47 -2.72
C SER A 107 -6.86 13.88 -2.93
N PRO A 108 -7.32 14.61 -3.96
CA PRO A 108 -6.96 16.02 -4.15
C PRO A 108 -7.42 16.92 -2.99
N ASN A 109 -8.52 16.57 -2.32
CA ASN A 109 -9.12 17.38 -1.25
C ASN A 109 -8.25 17.41 0.02
N LEU A 110 -7.57 16.30 0.35
CA LEU A 110 -6.67 16.25 1.50
C LEU A 110 -5.35 16.96 1.26
N ARG A 111 -4.86 16.98 0.01
CA ARG A 111 -3.72 17.81 -0.36
C ARG A 111 -4.03 19.29 -0.17
N LEU A 112 -5.24 19.73 -0.55
CA LEU A 112 -5.70 21.10 -0.32
C LEU A 112 -5.84 21.40 1.17
N LEU A 113 -6.40 20.49 1.97
CA LEU A 113 -6.53 20.66 3.41
C LEU A 113 -5.16 20.75 4.11
N HIS A 114 -4.23 19.86 3.77
CA HIS A 114 -2.86 19.92 4.31
C HIS A 114 -2.13 21.20 3.89
N HIS A 115 -2.36 21.69 2.66
CA HIS A 115 -1.79 22.96 2.22
C HIS A 115 -2.40 24.14 2.99
N ALA A 116 -3.70 24.12 3.23
CA ALA A 116 -4.40 25.13 4.03
C ALA A 116 -3.94 25.13 5.50
N LEU A 117 -3.76 23.96 6.11
CA LEU A 117 -3.27 23.81 7.49
C LEU A 117 -1.81 24.22 7.67
N ARG A 118 -0.98 24.08 6.62
CA ARG A 118 0.44 24.47 6.66
C ARG A 118 0.66 25.94 6.30
N ALA A 119 -0.35 26.62 5.75
CA ALA A 119 -0.33 28.04 5.42
C ALA A 119 -0.79 28.93 6.59
N GLN A 120 -1.18 28.32 7.71
CA GLN A 120 -1.60 28.97 8.96
C GLN A 120 -0.50 28.83 10.02
#